data_AF-R5LNK1-F1
#
_entry.id   AF-R5LNK1-F1
#
_cell.length_a   1.000
_cell.length_b   1.000
_cell.length_c   1.000
_cell.angle_alpha   90.00
_cell.angle_beta   90.00
_cell.angle_gamma   90.00
#
_symmetry.space_group_name_H-M   'P 1'
#
loop_
_entity.id
_entity.type
_entity.pdbx_description
1 polymer ?
#
loop_
_entity_poly.entity_id
_entity_poly.type
_entity_poly.pdbx_seq_one_letter_code
_entity_poly.pdbx_strand_id
1 'polypeptide(L)'
;MLSIETISQRLADAKGKRERLISTLNRHISALEKKEREFEKTYKLKPELCSEESLRGNDKAFWDFFSIKSKKSDILSVNKRIQEAEERIQALQAELRSAEAQQAFMENQIPDVIKDFFVRWKEDSISFFSNRYEQYQDFVQELRTKELTARKEAVRTVPAYSQYAERVDRMSDYDLHNVFPRKPMEDFLKSLNLDYRSISEAKSSFAGPIVSAMCKYNDPEQRRVFLERTMDREMRSKMLDLAQRIGEKVGRITDAAGLHVQNGEIAGVIYGENGSATIQTIGAGGYNIQRFHFRTLVHELEQYQAQEQDEQSEQEEDGDEMEM
;
A
#
# COMPACT_ATOMS: atom_id res chain seq x y z
N MET A 1 0.64 4.10 -2.84
CA MET A 1 -0.04 5.31 -3.35
C MET A 1 -0.59 5.04 -4.75
N LEU A 2 -1.73 5.65 -5.07
CA LEU A 2 -2.24 5.71 -6.45
C LEU A 2 -1.32 6.65 -7.26
N SER A 3 -1.24 6.48 -8.59
CA SER A 3 -0.53 7.47 -9.40
C SER A 3 -1.28 8.80 -9.35
N ILE A 4 -0.55 9.91 -9.47
CA ILE A 4 -1.14 11.25 -9.58
C ILE A 4 -2.18 11.28 -10.70
N GLU A 5 -1.89 10.67 -11.84
CA GLU A 5 -2.84 10.51 -12.94
C GLU A 5 -4.13 9.79 -12.52
N THR A 6 -4.02 8.71 -11.73
CA THR A 6 -5.21 7.99 -11.22
C THR A 6 -6.02 8.84 -10.25
N ILE A 7 -5.36 9.62 -9.38
CA ILE A 7 -6.04 10.52 -8.43
C ILE A 7 -6.74 11.63 -9.21
N SER A 8 -6.07 12.22 -10.21
CA SER A 8 -6.62 13.25 -11.09
C SER A 8 -7.83 12.74 -11.87
N GLN A 9 -7.77 11.51 -12.42
CA GLN A 9 -8.92 10.92 -13.09
C GLN A 9 -10.11 10.71 -12.14
N ARG A 10 -9.86 10.16 -10.94
CA ARG A 10 -10.92 9.98 -9.92
C ARG A 10 -11.52 11.30 -9.48
N LEU A 11 -10.72 12.36 -9.40
CA LEU A 11 -11.16 13.71 -9.07
C LEU A 11 -12.06 14.27 -10.19
N ALA A 12 -11.69 14.07 -11.46
CA ALA A 12 -12.52 14.45 -12.60
C ALA A 12 -13.87 13.72 -12.59
N ASP A 13 -13.86 12.40 -12.37
CA ASP A 13 -15.08 11.59 -12.29
C ASP A 13 -15.99 12.05 -11.14
N ALA A 14 -15.42 12.34 -9.97
CA ALA A 14 -16.15 12.83 -8.81
C ALA A 14 -16.79 14.20 -9.06
N LYS A 15 -16.06 15.13 -9.70
CA LYS A 15 -16.59 16.44 -10.13
C LYS A 15 -17.74 16.27 -11.12
N GLY A 16 -17.58 15.41 -12.13
CA GLY A 16 -18.65 15.11 -13.09
C GLY A 16 -19.89 14.50 -12.42
N LYS A 17 -19.72 13.64 -11.41
CA LYS A 17 -20.84 13.12 -10.60
C LYS A 17 -21.56 14.23 -9.84
N ARG A 18 -20.82 15.16 -9.21
CA ARG A 18 -21.40 16.32 -8.52
C ARG A 18 -22.25 17.17 -9.47
N GLU A 19 -21.74 17.47 -10.66
CA GLU A 19 -22.47 18.26 -11.67
C GLU A 19 -23.79 17.59 -12.11
N ARG A 20 -23.78 16.26 -12.31
CA ARG A 20 -25.02 15.52 -12.59
C ARG A 20 -26.02 15.62 -11.45
N LEU A 21 -25.57 15.52 -10.20
CA LEU A 21 -26.43 15.66 -9.02
C LEU A 21 -27.01 17.07 -8.90
N ILE A 22 -26.22 18.11 -9.18
CA ILE A 22 -26.71 19.50 -9.22
C ILE A 22 -27.78 19.67 -10.31
N SER A 23 -27.59 19.08 -11.49
CA SER A 23 -28.62 19.09 -12.54
C SER A 23 -29.90 18.38 -12.08
N THR A 24 -29.79 17.23 -11.40
CA THR A 24 -30.93 16.54 -10.80
C THR A 24 -31.63 17.39 -9.74
N LEU A 25 -30.87 18.03 -8.85
CA LEU A 25 -31.40 18.95 -7.83
C LEU A 25 -32.23 20.06 -8.47
N ASN A 26 -31.69 20.73 -9.49
CA ASN A 26 -32.39 21.79 -10.20
C ASN A 26 -33.71 21.30 -10.81
N ARG A 27 -33.74 20.08 -11.39
CA ARG A 27 -34.98 19.47 -11.90
C ARG A 27 -36.01 19.23 -10.79
N HIS A 28 -35.57 18.75 -9.63
CA HIS A 28 -36.47 18.54 -8.48
C HIS A 28 -37.01 19.86 -7.93
N ILE A 29 -36.18 20.91 -7.85
CA ILE A 29 -36.60 22.26 -7.45
C ILE A 29 -37.64 22.81 -8.42
N SER A 30 -37.38 22.80 -9.73
CA SER A 30 -38.36 23.28 -10.71
C SER A 30 -39.68 22.48 -10.70
N ALA A 31 -39.61 21.16 -10.47
CA ALA A 31 -40.79 20.32 -10.33
C ALA A 31 -41.58 20.63 -9.04
N LEU A 32 -40.88 20.93 -7.94
CA LEU A 32 -41.50 21.35 -6.68
C LEU A 32 -42.23 22.69 -6.89
N GLU A 33 -41.55 23.71 -7.43
CA GLU A 33 -42.13 25.03 -7.71
C GLU A 33 -43.37 24.95 -8.61
N LYS A 34 -43.39 24.02 -9.57
CA LYS A 34 -44.56 23.79 -10.42
C LYS A 34 -45.73 23.23 -9.61
N LYS A 35 -45.49 22.22 -8.77
CA LYS A 35 -46.52 21.61 -7.93
C LYS A 35 -47.06 22.58 -6.89
N GLU A 36 -46.20 23.37 -6.25
CA GLU A 36 -46.61 24.40 -5.28
C GLU A 36 -47.49 25.45 -5.94
N ARG A 37 -47.13 25.94 -7.14
CA ARG A 37 -47.98 26.88 -7.91
C ARG A 37 -49.32 26.28 -8.32
N GLU A 38 -49.34 25.02 -8.77
CA GLU A 38 -50.58 24.33 -9.14
C GLU A 38 -51.50 24.12 -7.93
N PHE A 39 -50.92 23.78 -6.78
CA PHE A 39 -51.63 23.64 -5.51
C PHE A 39 -52.26 24.97 -5.07
N GLU A 40 -51.48 26.06 -5.03
CA GLU A 40 -51.97 27.39 -4.67
C GLU A 40 -53.09 27.86 -5.61
N LYS A 41 -52.93 27.64 -6.92
CA LYS A 41 -53.92 28.03 -7.91
C LYS A 41 -55.25 27.29 -7.71
N THR A 42 -55.18 25.99 -7.43
CA THR A 42 -56.33 25.08 -7.35
C THR A 42 -57.09 25.23 -6.04
N TYR A 43 -56.36 25.28 -4.92
CA TYR A 43 -56.95 25.25 -3.58
C TYR A 43 -57.00 26.62 -2.90
N LYS A 44 -56.34 27.65 -3.47
CA LYS A 44 -56.20 29.00 -2.86
C LYS A 44 -55.54 28.98 -1.48
N LEU A 45 -54.72 27.96 -1.23
CA LEU A 45 -53.98 27.74 0.01
C LEU A 45 -52.49 27.68 -0.30
N LYS A 46 -51.67 28.24 0.59
CA LYS A 46 -50.22 28.09 0.51
C LYS A 46 -49.80 26.75 1.11
N PRO A 47 -49.06 25.89 0.38
CA PRO A 47 -48.63 24.58 0.87
C PRO A 47 -47.86 24.67 2.20
N GLU A 48 -47.07 25.72 2.39
CA GLU A 48 -46.26 25.94 3.61
C GLU A 48 -47.09 26.15 4.87
N LEU A 49 -48.34 26.60 4.74
CA LEU A 49 -49.28 26.84 5.84
C LEU A 49 -50.23 25.67 6.07
N CYS A 50 -50.15 24.62 5.25
CA CYS A 50 -51.02 23.45 5.34
C CYS A 50 -50.40 22.34 6.20
N SER A 51 -51.25 21.66 6.97
CA SER A 51 -50.92 20.41 7.66
C SER A 51 -51.74 19.24 7.13
N GLU A 52 -51.29 18.01 7.39
CA GLU A 52 -52.03 16.79 7.01
C GLU A 52 -53.45 16.81 7.62
N GLU A 53 -53.56 17.21 8.89
CA GLU A 53 -54.83 17.40 9.60
C GLU A 53 -55.75 18.43 8.91
N SER A 54 -55.19 19.55 8.45
CA SER A 54 -55.98 20.62 7.82
C SER A 54 -56.63 20.22 6.48
N LEU A 55 -56.12 19.16 5.85
CA LEU A 55 -56.54 18.70 4.52
C LEU A 55 -57.36 17.41 4.55
N ARG A 56 -57.61 16.80 5.73
CA ARG A 56 -58.32 15.51 5.85
C ARG A 56 -59.74 15.49 5.26
N GLY A 57 -60.36 16.66 5.08
CA GLY A 57 -61.68 16.77 4.44
C GLY A 57 -61.66 16.86 2.91
N ASN A 58 -60.48 16.90 2.29
CA ASN A 58 -60.30 17.02 0.85
C ASN A 58 -59.19 16.09 0.37
N ASP A 59 -59.56 14.85 0.01
CA ASP A 59 -58.65 13.81 -0.45
C ASP A 59 -57.72 14.27 -1.58
N LYS A 60 -58.23 15.05 -2.53
CA LYS A 60 -57.42 15.51 -3.67
C LYS A 60 -56.33 16.49 -3.21
N ALA A 61 -56.70 17.47 -2.38
CA ALA A 61 -55.74 18.40 -1.79
C ALA A 61 -54.73 17.68 -0.90
N PHE A 62 -55.16 16.68 -0.13
CA PHE A 62 -54.28 15.87 0.70
C PHE A 62 -53.19 15.17 -0.12
N TRP A 63 -53.57 14.48 -1.21
CA TRP A 63 -52.60 13.78 -2.07
C TRP A 63 -51.67 14.74 -2.84
N ASP A 64 -52.18 15.87 -3.31
CA ASP A 64 -51.35 16.89 -3.96
C ASP A 64 -50.32 17.50 -2.99
N PHE A 65 -50.72 17.74 -1.73
CA PHE A 65 -49.82 18.18 -0.66
C PHE A 65 -48.76 17.10 -0.33
N PHE A 66 -49.15 15.83 -0.25
CA PHE A 66 -48.20 14.74 -0.02
C PHE A 66 -47.19 14.62 -1.16
N SER A 67 -47.61 14.86 -2.41
CA SER A 67 -46.76 14.89 -3.60
C SER A 67 -45.71 16.02 -3.55
N ILE A 68 -46.05 17.16 -2.93
CA ILE A 68 -45.10 18.26 -2.62
C ILE A 68 -44.12 17.82 -1.53
N LYS A 69 -44.61 17.26 -0.42
CA LYS A 69 -43.77 16.76 0.69
C LYS A 69 -42.76 15.69 0.23
N SER A 70 -43.20 14.76 -0.61
CA SER A 70 -42.33 13.77 -1.26
C SER A 70 -41.23 14.43 -2.10
N LYS A 71 -41.55 15.49 -2.87
CA LYS A 71 -40.53 16.23 -3.63
C LYS A 71 -39.55 17.00 -2.74
N LYS A 72 -40.00 17.55 -1.61
CA LYS A 72 -39.10 18.14 -0.61
C LYS A 72 -38.13 17.10 -0.04
N SER A 73 -38.61 15.88 0.22
CA SER A 73 -37.76 14.76 0.64
C SER A 73 -36.75 14.34 -0.44
N ASP A 74 -37.16 14.29 -1.72
CA ASP A 74 -36.24 14.02 -2.84
C ASP A 74 -35.09 15.05 -2.86
N ILE A 75 -35.42 16.34 -2.72
CA ILE A 75 -34.44 17.44 -2.70
C ILE A 75 -33.45 17.27 -1.55
N LEU A 76 -33.93 16.98 -0.34
CA LEU A 76 -33.07 16.74 0.82
C LEU A 76 -32.11 15.56 0.59
N SER A 77 -32.60 14.47 0.01
CA SER A 77 -31.79 13.29 -0.33
C SER A 77 -30.71 13.61 -1.37
N VAL A 78 -31.06 14.36 -2.42
CA VAL A 78 -30.09 14.79 -3.44
C VAL A 78 -29.04 15.74 -2.86
N ASN A 79 -29.45 16.70 -2.01
CA ASN A 79 -28.52 17.59 -1.31
C ASN A 79 -27.50 16.83 -0.46
N LYS A 80 -27.95 15.82 0.30
CA LYS A 80 -27.03 14.97 1.06
C LYS A 80 -26.00 14.28 0.16
N ARG A 81 -26.44 13.75 -0.99
CA ARG A 81 -25.54 13.10 -1.96
C ARG A 81 -24.57 14.08 -2.63
N ILE A 82 -24.96 15.34 -2.79
CA ILE A 82 -24.07 16.42 -3.26
C ILE A 82 -22.99 16.67 -2.21
N GLN A 83 -23.38 16.82 -0.94
CA GLN A 83 -22.43 17.01 0.16
C GLN A 83 -21.41 15.86 0.25
N GLU A 84 -21.88 14.60 0.22
CA GLU A 84 -20.99 13.43 0.18
C GLU A 84 -20.01 13.45 -1.01
N ALA A 85 -20.47 13.92 -2.17
CA ALA A 85 -19.62 14.08 -3.34
C ALA A 85 -18.58 15.21 -3.16
N GLU A 86 -18.95 16.32 -2.51
CA GLU A 86 -18.05 17.43 -2.20
C GLU A 86 -16.98 17.04 -1.18
N GLU A 87 -17.34 16.34 -0.11
CA GLU A 87 -16.40 15.77 0.86
C GLU A 87 -15.39 14.84 0.17
N ARG A 88 -15.88 14.00 -0.76
CA ARG A 88 -15.01 13.12 -1.54
C ARG A 88 -14.06 13.90 -2.46
N ILE A 89 -14.53 14.97 -3.09
CA ILE A 89 -13.71 15.86 -3.92
C ILE A 89 -12.62 16.53 -3.09
N GLN A 90 -12.97 17.06 -1.92
CA GLN A 90 -11.99 17.70 -1.02
C GLN A 90 -10.92 16.71 -0.56
N ALA A 91 -11.31 15.49 -0.19
CA ALA A 91 -10.37 14.43 0.18
C ALA A 91 -9.41 14.09 -0.98
N LEU A 92 -9.92 13.94 -2.21
CA LEU A 92 -9.10 13.68 -3.39
C LEU A 92 -8.16 14.85 -3.74
N GLN A 93 -8.61 16.10 -3.55
CA GLN A 93 -7.77 17.28 -3.76
C GLN A 93 -6.65 17.38 -2.71
N ALA A 94 -6.90 17.01 -1.47
CA ALA A 94 -5.86 16.92 -0.45
C ALA A 94 -4.85 15.81 -0.76
N GLU A 95 -5.34 14.64 -1.18
CA GLU A 95 -4.49 13.52 -1.61
C GLU A 95 -3.61 13.90 -2.80
N LEU A 96 -4.19 14.57 -3.80
CA LEU A 96 -3.46 15.05 -4.98
C LEU A 96 -2.36 16.04 -4.61
N ARG A 97 -2.68 17.07 -3.83
CA ARG A 97 -1.69 18.07 -3.37
C ARG A 97 -0.55 17.43 -2.59
N SER A 98 -0.86 16.47 -1.72
CA SER A 98 0.16 15.72 -0.98
C SER A 98 1.07 14.91 -1.91
N ALA A 99 0.49 14.21 -2.90
CA ALA A 99 1.24 13.43 -3.86
C ALA A 99 2.13 14.31 -4.76
N GLU A 100 1.62 15.45 -5.22
CA GLU A 100 2.38 16.44 -6.01
C GLU A 100 3.53 17.05 -5.19
N ALA A 101 3.30 17.39 -3.92
CA ALA A 101 4.34 17.90 -3.03
C ALA A 101 5.44 16.86 -2.78
N GLN A 102 5.07 15.59 -2.57
CA GLN A 102 6.04 14.50 -2.44
C GLN A 102 6.85 14.29 -3.72
N GLN A 103 6.20 14.37 -4.89
CA GLN A 103 6.92 14.28 -6.17
C GLN A 103 7.89 15.43 -6.35
N ALA A 104 7.46 16.67 -6.10
CA ALA A 104 8.31 17.85 -6.19
C ALA A 104 9.49 17.78 -5.21
N PHE A 105 9.28 17.24 -4.00
CA PHE A 105 10.35 17.00 -3.04
C PHE A 105 11.35 15.97 -3.55
N MET A 106 10.88 14.83 -4.07
CA MET A 106 11.75 13.80 -4.64
C MET A 106 12.56 14.32 -5.83
N GLU A 107 11.96 15.12 -6.70
CA GLU A 107 12.63 15.64 -7.89
C GLU A 107 13.67 16.71 -7.56
N ASN A 108 13.34 17.65 -6.66
CA ASN A 108 14.12 18.87 -6.47
C ASN A 108 15.01 18.86 -5.21
N GLN A 109 14.70 18.05 -4.20
CA GLN A 109 15.43 18.07 -2.92
C GLN A 109 16.27 16.83 -2.68
N ILE A 110 15.99 15.71 -3.36
CA ILE A 110 16.77 14.48 -3.21
C ILE A 110 17.92 14.50 -4.24
N PRO A 111 19.18 14.35 -3.81
CA PRO A 111 20.32 14.25 -4.71
C PRO A 111 20.24 13.06 -5.67
N ASP A 112 20.76 13.23 -6.89
CA ASP A 112 20.71 12.19 -7.92
C ASP A 112 21.45 10.92 -7.51
N VAL A 113 22.53 11.01 -6.73
CA VAL A 113 23.23 9.85 -6.16
C VAL A 113 22.29 8.95 -5.34
N ILE A 114 21.37 9.55 -4.58
CA ILE A 114 20.36 8.80 -3.81
C ILE A 114 19.30 8.22 -4.75
N LYS A 115 18.86 8.97 -5.76
CA LYS A 115 17.90 8.48 -6.76
C LYS A 115 18.44 7.27 -7.51
N ASP A 116 19.67 7.35 -8.00
CA ASP A 116 20.36 6.31 -8.76
C ASP A 116 20.51 5.03 -7.95
N PHE A 117 20.89 5.15 -6.68
CA PHE A 117 20.92 4.01 -5.76
C PHE A 117 19.58 3.30 -5.67
N PHE A 118 18.49 4.05 -5.51
CA PHE A 118 17.15 3.48 -5.39
C PHE A 118 16.63 2.86 -6.68
N VAL A 119 16.98 3.43 -7.84
CA VAL A 119 16.70 2.85 -9.14
C VAL A 119 17.40 1.50 -9.29
N ARG A 120 18.69 1.42 -8.97
CA ARG A 120 19.44 0.15 -8.98
C ARG A 120 18.85 -0.86 -7.98
N TRP A 121 18.57 -0.41 -6.75
CA TRP A 121 17.93 -1.24 -5.72
C TRP A 121 16.60 -1.83 -6.20
N LYS A 122 15.81 -1.06 -6.95
CA LYS A 122 14.54 -1.51 -7.54
C LYS A 122 14.80 -2.59 -8.59
N GLU A 123 15.74 -2.39 -9.50
CA GLU A 123 16.12 -3.37 -10.54
C GLU A 123 16.61 -4.69 -9.93
N ASP A 124 17.46 -4.61 -8.92
CA ASP A 124 17.96 -5.77 -8.17
C ASP A 124 16.82 -6.51 -7.47
N SER A 125 15.90 -5.76 -6.86
CA SER A 125 14.73 -6.33 -6.19
C SER A 125 13.78 -7.04 -7.16
N ILE A 126 13.54 -6.45 -8.34
CA ILE A 126 12.74 -7.08 -9.41
C ILE A 126 13.41 -8.39 -9.86
N SER A 127 14.72 -8.36 -10.09
CA SER A 127 15.49 -9.53 -10.51
C SER A 127 15.43 -10.64 -9.46
N PHE A 128 15.62 -10.28 -8.18
CA PHE A 128 15.51 -11.20 -7.06
C PHE A 128 14.13 -11.86 -6.99
N PHE A 129 13.05 -11.09 -7.01
CA PHE A 129 11.69 -11.67 -6.88
C PHE A 129 11.27 -12.46 -8.12
N SER A 130 11.77 -12.10 -9.30
CA SER A 130 11.55 -12.87 -10.53
C SER A 130 12.22 -14.24 -10.43
N ASN A 131 13.50 -14.29 -10.06
CA ASN A 131 14.22 -15.55 -9.83
C ASN A 131 13.58 -16.36 -8.70
N ARG A 132 13.21 -15.70 -7.60
CA ARG A 132 12.54 -16.36 -6.47
C ARG A 132 11.21 -16.99 -6.87
N TYR A 133 10.48 -16.37 -7.79
CA TYR A 133 9.24 -16.93 -8.33
C TYR A 133 9.50 -18.19 -9.17
N GLU A 134 10.54 -18.20 -10.02
CA GLU A 134 10.95 -19.39 -10.76
C GLU A 134 11.34 -20.54 -9.82
N GLN A 135 12.19 -20.25 -8.81
CA GLN A 135 12.54 -21.23 -7.78
C GLN A 135 11.31 -21.77 -7.03
N TYR A 136 10.29 -20.93 -6.82
CA TYR A 136 9.06 -21.37 -6.18
C TYR A 136 8.25 -22.32 -7.06
N GLN A 137 8.25 -22.11 -8.38
CA GLN A 137 7.61 -23.02 -9.32
C GLN A 137 8.28 -24.39 -9.30
N ASP A 138 9.61 -24.42 -9.31
CA ASP A 138 10.40 -25.65 -9.19
C ASP A 138 10.13 -26.36 -7.86
N PHE A 139 10.12 -25.60 -6.77
CA PHE A 139 9.82 -26.11 -5.43
C PHE A 139 8.41 -26.72 -5.33
N VAL A 140 7.40 -26.07 -5.91
CA VAL A 140 6.02 -26.60 -5.95
C VAL A 140 5.95 -27.89 -6.75
N GLN A 141 6.66 -27.97 -7.87
CA GLN A 141 6.70 -29.17 -8.71
C GLN A 141 7.43 -30.30 -7.99
N GLU A 142 8.54 -30.02 -7.30
CA GLU A 142 9.26 -30.98 -6.49
C GLU A 142 8.39 -31.54 -5.35
N LEU A 143 7.69 -30.68 -4.61
CA LEU A 143 6.75 -31.09 -3.57
C LEU A 143 5.63 -31.99 -4.12
N ARG A 144 5.07 -31.64 -5.28
CA ARG A 144 4.04 -32.48 -5.93
C ARG A 144 4.60 -33.86 -6.30
N THR A 145 5.80 -33.92 -6.87
CA THR A 145 6.45 -35.19 -7.20
C THR A 145 6.75 -36.03 -5.96
N LYS A 146 7.20 -35.40 -4.86
CA LYS A 146 7.42 -36.06 -3.57
C LYS A 146 6.12 -36.63 -3.00
N GLU A 147 5.05 -35.83 -3.00
CA GLU A 147 3.72 -36.26 -2.54
C GLU A 147 3.20 -37.45 -3.37
N LEU A 148 3.25 -37.38 -4.70
CA LEU A 148 2.78 -38.46 -5.58
C LEU A 148 3.58 -39.74 -5.39
N THR A 149 4.91 -39.63 -5.26
CA THR A 149 5.78 -40.77 -4.96
C THR A 149 5.42 -41.39 -3.61
N ALA A 150 5.21 -40.58 -2.57
CA ALA A 150 4.79 -41.05 -1.26
C ALA A 150 3.41 -41.72 -1.28
N ARG A 151 2.45 -41.20 -2.07
CA ARG A 151 1.14 -41.84 -2.27
C ARG A 151 1.27 -43.22 -2.93
N LYS A 152 2.10 -43.34 -3.97
CA LYS A 152 2.37 -44.64 -4.62
C LYS A 152 3.02 -45.62 -3.65
N GLU A 153 3.95 -45.14 -2.84
CA GLU A 153 4.62 -45.96 -1.82
C GLU A 153 3.65 -46.43 -0.73
N ALA A 154 2.77 -45.54 -0.26
CA ALA A 154 1.72 -45.90 0.69
C ALA A 154 0.81 -47.00 0.12
N VAL A 155 0.41 -46.90 -1.16
CA VAL A 155 -0.39 -47.94 -1.82
C VAL A 155 0.32 -49.30 -1.85
N ARG A 156 1.64 -49.32 -2.00
CA ARG A 156 2.42 -50.57 -2.04
C ARG A 156 2.65 -51.19 -0.66
N THR A 157 2.81 -50.36 0.37
CA THR A 157 3.34 -50.78 1.68
C THR A 157 2.27 -50.88 2.76
N VAL A 158 1.20 -50.07 2.68
CA VAL A 158 0.15 -50.06 3.70
C VAL A 158 -0.86 -51.17 3.40
N PRO A 159 -1.08 -52.13 4.33
CA PRO A 159 -1.95 -53.29 4.10
C PRO A 159 -3.38 -52.96 3.67
N ALA A 160 -3.90 -51.79 4.08
CA ALA A 160 -5.23 -51.30 3.71
C ALA A 160 -5.42 -51.05 2.20
N TYR A 161 -4.33 -51.01 1.42
CA TYR A 161 -4.34 -50.70 -0.02
C TYR A 161 -3.93 -51.88 -0.91
N SER A 162 -3.85 -53.09 -0.37
CA SER A 162 -3.48 -54.31 -1.11
C SER A 162 -4.24 -54.49 -2.42
N GLN A 163 -5.54 -54.16 -2.44
CA GLN A 163 -6.39 -54.20 -3.64
C GLN A 163 -5.95 -53.28 -4.80
N TYR A 164 -5.12 -52.28 -4.53
CA TYR A 164 -4.62 -51.33 -5.52
C TYR A 164 -3.17 -51.58 -5.93
N ALA A 165 -2.45 -52.45 -5.21
CA ALA A 165 -1.01 -52.65 -5.37
C ALA A 165 -0.60 -53.02 -6.80
N GLU A 166 -1.38 -53.89 -7.47
CA GLU A 166 -1.08 -54.35 -8.83
C GLU A 166 -1.26 -53.29 -9.91
N ARG A 167 -2.07 -52.25 -9.65
CA ARG A 167 -2.39 -51.21 -10.64
C ARG A 167 -1.76 -49.85 -10.32
N VAL A 168 -1.04 -49.71 -9.21
CA VAL A 168 -0.51 -48.42 -8.70
C VAL A 168 0.31 -47.65 -9.75
N ASP A 169 1.05 -48.35 -10.60
CA ASP A 169 1.88 -47.73 -11.63
C ASP A 169 1.07 -47.16 -12.80
N ARG A 170 -0.16 -47.64 -13.00
CA ARG A 170 -1.10 -47.15 -14.02
C ARG A 170 -2.11 -46.14 -13.48
N MET A 171 -2.09 -45.87 -12.17
CA MET A 171 -3.01 -44.94 -11.53
C MET A 171 -2.65 -43.50 -11.89
N SER A 172 -3.66 -42.72 -12.29
CA SER A 172 -3.53 -41.29 -12.49
C SER A 172 -3.40 -40.55 -11.14
N ASP A 173 -2.98 -39.28 -11.19
CA ASP A 173 -2.99 -38.40 -10.02
C ASP A 173 -4.38 -38.36 -9.36
N TYR A 174 -5.44 -38.35 -10.17
CA TYR A 174 -6.82 -38.38 -9.69
C TYR A 174 -7.13 -39.67 -8.94
N ASP A 175 -6.70 -40.82 -9.46
CA ASP A 175 -6.92 -42.11 -8.80
C ASP A 175 -6.17 -42.18 -7.46
N LEU A 176 -4.92 -41.71 -7.42
CA LEU A 176 -4.09 -41.67 -6.21
C LEU A 176 -4.66 -40.75 -5.11
N HIS A 177 -5.35 -39.68 -5.50
CA HIS A 177 -6.04 -38.80 -4.55
C HIS A 177 -7.34 -39.39 -4.00
N ASN A 178 -7.92 -40.38 -4.69
CA ASN A 178 -9.21 -40.97 -4.36
C ASN A 178 -9.13 -42.41 -3.85
N VAL A 179 -7.93 -42.88 -3.49
CA VAL A 179 -7.73 -44.18 -2.83
C VAL A 179 -8.51 -44.25 -1.51
N PHE A 180 -9.21 -45.37 -1.29
CA PHE A 180 -9.97 -45.63 -0.06
C PHE A 180 -9.39 -46.83 0.72
N PRO A 181 -9.31 -46.80 2.06
CA PRO A 181 -9.73 -45.74 2.99
C PRO A 181 -8.84 -44.49 2.96
N ARG A 182 -9.38 -43.29 3.24
CA ARG A 182 -8.58 -42.03 3.20
C ARG A 182 -7.61 -41.87 4.37
N LYS A 183 -8.01 -42.26 5.57
CA LYS A 183 -7.25 -42.01 6.81
C LYS A 183 -5.84 -42.61 6.81
N PRO A 184 -5.60 -43.87 6.40
CA PRO A 184 -4.23 -44.40 6.39
C PRO A 184 -3.28 -43.66 5.44
N MET A 185 -3.79 -43.11 4.33
CA MET A 185 -3.02 -42.29 3.39
C MET A 185 -2.68 -40.95 4.03
N GLU A 186 -3.66 -40.30 4.67
CA GLU A 186 -3.45 -39.05 5.38
C GLU A 186 -2.40 -39.20 6.50
N ASP A 187 -2.50 -40.28 7.30
CA ASP A 187 -1.54 -40.57 8.38
C ASP A 187 -0.13 -40.85 7.83
N PHE A 188 -0.03 -41.61 6.72
CA PHE A 188 1.25 -41.87 6.05
C PHE A 188 1.90 -40.58 5.53
N LEU A 189 1.14 -39.75 4.80
CA LEU A 189 1.62 -38.47 4.27
C LEU A 189 2.02 -37.52 5.39
N LYS A 190 1.24 -37.47 6.48
CA LYS A 190 1.55 -36.67 7.66
C LYS A 190 2.87 -37.09 8.32
N SER A 191 3.17 -38.40 8.36
CA SER A 191 4.46 -38.88 8.90
C SER A 191 5.69 -38.38 8.13
N LEU A 192 5.50 -37.99 6.87
CA LEU A 192 6.54 -37.45 5.98
C LEU A 192 6.48 -35.93 5.82
N ASN A 193 5.58 -35.23 6.55
CA ASN A 193 5.25 -33.81 6.34
C ASN A 193 4.81 -33.51 4.88
N LEU A 194 4.18 -34.47 4.23
CA LEU A 194 3.61 -34.37 2.88
C LEU A 194 2.07 -34.34 2.90
N ASP A 195 1.46 -34.19 4.07
CA ASP A 195 0.04 -33.91 4.15
C ASP A 195 -0.28 -32.49 3.66
N TYR A 196 -1.55 -32.25 3.37
CA TYR A 196 -2.01 -30.97 2.82
C TYR A 196 -1.58 -29.76 3.66
N ARG A 197 -1.60 -29.85 5.01
CA ARG A 197 -1.26 -28.70 5.86
C ARG A 197 0.24 -28.42 5.79
N SER A 198 1.07 -29.44 5.94
CA SER A 198 2.53 -29.33 5.85
C SER A 198 2.99 -28.80 4.48
N ILE A 199 2.41 -29.32 3.39
CA ILE A 199 2.69 -28.82 2.03
C ILE A 199 2.26 -27.36 1.87
N SER A 200 1.07 -27.00 2.37
CA SER A 200 0.56 -25.63 2.29
C SER A 200 1.45 -24.65 3.07
N GLU A 201 1.89 -25.03 4.27
CA GLU A 201 2.80 -24.25 5.09
C GLU A 201 4.19 -24.09 4.43
N ALA A 202 4.74 -25.18 3.89
CA ALA A 202 6.02 -25.14 3.17
C ALA A 202 5.95 -24.21 1.94
N LYS A 203 4.85 -24.26 1.16
CA LYS A 203 4.61 -23.36 0.03
C LYS A 203 4.49 -21.89 0.48
N SER A 204 3.72 -21.63 1.53
CA SER A 204 3.52 -20.28 2.07
C SER A 204 4.83 -19.67 2.57
N SER A 205 5.59 -20.45 3.35
CA SER A 205 6.89 -20.06 3.90
C SER A 205 7.92 -19.75 2.81
N PHE A 206 7.99 -20.59 1.77
CA PHE A 206 8.91 -20.37 0.66
C PHE A 206 8.55 -19.14 -0.17
N ALA A 207 7.28 -18.98 -0.52
CA ALA A 207 6.83 -17.89 -1.38
C ALA A 207 7.00 -16.53 -0.69
N GLY A 208 6.57 -16.41 0.57
CA GLY A 208 6.41 -15.11 1.20
C GLY A 208 5.37 -14.23 0.47
N PRO A 209 5.19 -12.98 0.91
CA PRO A 209 4.04 -12.16 0.51
C PRO A 209 4.07 -11.77 -0.97
N ILE A 210 5.24 -11.45 -1.53
CA ILE A 210 5.36 -10.95 -2.91
C ILE A 210 5.17 -12.08 -3.92
N VAL A 211 5.90 -13.20 -3.77
CA VAL A 211 5.75 -14.35 -4.68
C VAL A 211 4.34 -14.95 -4.56
N SER A 212 3.78 -15.03 -3.35
CA SER A 212 2.39 -15.47 -3.16
C SER A 212 1.40 -14.58 -3.91
N ALA A 213 1.60 -13.26 -3.91
CA ALA A 213 0.80 -12.34 -4.70
C ALA A 213 1.02 -12.52 -6.22
N MET A 214 2.25 -12.79 -6.66
CA MET A 214 2.58 -13.08 -8.05
C MET A 214 1.85 -14.32 -8.58
N CYS A 215 1.61 -15.33 -7.74
CA CYS A 215 0.86 -16.55 -8.10
C CYS A 215 -0.62 -16.30 -8.43
N LYS A 216 -1.17 -15.11 -8.13
CA LYS A 216 -2.55 -14.74 -8.48
C LYS A 216 -2.71 -14.38 -9.96
N TYR A 217 -1.60 -14.16 -10.66
CA TYR A 217 -1.58 -13.76 -12.06
C TYR A 217 -1.11 -14.93 -12.92
N ASN A 218 -2.00 -15.43 -13.77
CA ASN A 218 -1.68 -16.49 -14.73
C ASN A 218 -0.81 -15.97 -15.88
N ASP A 219 -1.07 -14.74 -16.33
CA ASP A 219 -0.34 -14.07 -17.40
C ASP A 219 1.03 -13.53 -16.91
N PRO A 220 2.15 -13.91 -17.56
CA PRO A 220 3.48 -13.41 -17.20
C PRO A 220 3.61 -11.89 -17.24
N GLU A 221 2.96 -11.22 -18.21
CA GLU A 221 3.05 -9.75 -18.34
C GLU A 221 2.31 -9.05 -17.20
N GLN A 222 1.10 -9.50 -16.84
CA GLN A 222 0.41 -9.00 -15.64
C GLN A 222 1.24 -9.18 -14.37
N ARG A 223 1.94 -10.31 -14.23
CA ARG A 223 2.83 -10.57 -13.09
C ARG A 223 4.00 -9.59 -13.06
N ARG A 224 4.63 -9.34 -14.22
CA ARG A 224 5.71 -8.36 -14.35
C ARG A 224 5.23 -6.95 -13.99
N VAL A 225 4.09 -6.51 -14.53
CA VAL A 225 3.49 -5.21 -14.22
C VAL A 225 3.15 -5.08 -12.73
N PHE A 226 2.65 -6.15 -12.10
CA PHE A 226 2.43 -6.18 -10.66
C PHE A 226 3.73 -6.00 -9.88
N LEU A 227 4.79 -6.73 -10.24
CA LEU A 227 6.08 -6.67 -9.55
C LEU A 227 6.71 -5.28 -9.69
N GLU A 228 6.76 -4.74 -10.91
CA GLU A 228 7.23 -3.38 -11.21
C GLU A 228 6.53 -2.33 -10.35
N ARG A 229 5.19 -2.34 -10.35
CA ARG A 229 4.38 -1.40 -9.55
C ARG A 229 4.59 -1.56 -8.06
N THR A 230 4.84 -2.77 -7.59
CA THR A 230 5.09 -3.05 -6.17
C THR A 230 6.46 -2.52 -5.77
N MET A 231 7.50 -2.78 -6.57
CA MET A 231 8.85 -2.32 -6.31
C MET A 231 8.99 -0.80 -6.47
N ASP A 232 8.27 -0.18 -7.40
CA ASP A 232 8.19 1.29 -7.51
C ASP A 232 7.65 1.94 -6.25
N ARG A 233 6.62 1.36 -5.63
CA ARG A 233 6.02 1.89 -4.41
C ARG A 233 6.96 1.75 -3.22
N GLU A 234 7.60 0.59 -3.09
CA GLU A 234 8.61 0.33 -2.06
C GLU A 234 9.80 1.29 -2.21
N MET A 235 10.33 1.42 -3.43
CA MET A 235 11.43 2.33 -3.76
C MET A 235 11.10 3.77 -3.33
N ARG A 236 9.95 4.30 -3.75
CA ARG A 236 9.50 5.66 -3.39
C ARG A 236 9.34 5.83 -1.89
N SER A 237 8.71 4.88 -1.22
CA SER A 237 8.49 4.94 0.22
C SER A 237 9.81 4.99 0.99
N LYS A 238 10.76 4.14 0.60
CA LYS A 238 12.08 4.07 1.25
C LYS A 238 12.95 5.29 0.94
N MET A 239 12.84 5.83 -0.28
CA MET A 239 13.52 7.05 -0.68
C MET A 239 13.03 8.26 0.13
N LEU A 240 11.71 8.38 0.31
CA LEU A 240 11.11 9.42 1.14
C LEU A 240 11.52 9.28 2.61
N ASP A 241 11.50 8.06 3.17
CA ASP A 241 11.96 7.79 4.53
C ASP A 241 13.42 8.21 4.72
N LEU A 242 14.31 7.84 3.79
CA LEU A 242 15.72 8.22 3.85
C LEU A 242 15.88 9.75 3.79
N ALA A 243 15.21 10.40 2.84
CA ALA A 243 15.30 11.83 2.68
C ALA A 243 14.74 12.60 3.89
N GLN A 244 13.67 12.12 4.51
CA GLN A 244 13.13 12.70 5.74
C GLN A 244 14.15 12.58 6.88
N ARG A 245 14.75 11.40 7.08
CA ARG A 245 15.76 11.18 8.14
C ARG A 245 17.02 12.01 7.94
N ILE A 246 17.40 12.27 6.70
CA ILE A 246 18.49 13.21 6.37
C ILE A 246 18.06 14.63 6.71
N GLY A 247 16.87 15.05 6.26
CA GLY A 247 16.35 16.40 6.51
C GLY A 247 16.17 16.74 7.99
N GLU A 248 15.78 15.75 8.81
CA GLU A 248 15.72 15.88 10.28
C GLU A 248 17.08 16.22 10.91
N LYS A 249 18.19 15.90 10.24
CA LYS A 249 19.56 16.14 10.73
C LYS A 249 20.21 17.37 10.12
N VAL A 250 20.19 17.49 8.79
CA VAL A 250 20.93 18.56 8.09
C VAL A 250 20.04 19.70 7.59
N GLY A 251 18.71 19.61 7.78
CA GLY A 251 17.77 20.56 7.17
C GLY A 251 17.68 20.37 5.66
N ARG A 252 17.53 21.45 4.90
CA ARG A 252 17.54 21.37 3.44
C ARG A 252 18.93 20.99 2.95
N ILE A 253 19.01 19.98 2.09
CA ILE A 253 20.27 19.51 1.49
C ILE A 253 20.83 20.59 0.57
N THR A 254 22.08 20.97 0.77
CA THR A 254 22.80 21.99 0.00
C THR A 254 23.93 21.40 -0.84
N ASP A 255 24.61 20.36 -0.34
CA ASP A 255 25.66 19.64 -1.06
C ASP A 255 25.64 18.14 -0.72
N ALA A 256 25.74 17.33 -1.76
CA ALA A 256 25.77 15.87 -1.69
C ALA A 256 26.94 15.25 -2.48
N ALA A 257 27.93 16.05 -2.90
CA ALA A 257 29.10 15.58 -3.64
C ALA A 257 29.95 14.57 -2.84
N GLY A 258 29.85 14.60 -1.50
CA GLY A 258 30.50 13.64 -0.62
C GLY A 258 29.87 12.24 -0.59
N LEU A 259 28.70 12.05 -1.22
CA LEU A 259 28.05 10.74 -1.31
C LEU A 259 28.56 9.94 -2.50
N HIS A 260 28.82 8.67 -2.26
CA HIS A 260 29.21 7.71 -3.30
C HIS A 260 28.48 6.39 -3.10
N VAL A 261 28.24 5.69 -4.21
CA VAL A 261 27.68 4.33 -4.20
C VAL A 261 28.82 3.34 -4.47
N GLN A 262 29.11 2.47 -3.51
CA GLN A 262 30.07 1.38 -3.65
C GLN A 262 29.41 0.07 -3.26
N ASN A 263 29.57 -0.98 -4.07
CA ASN A 263 29.04 -2.33 -3.83
C ASN A 263 27.53 -2.40 -3.53
N GLY A 264 26.73 -1.51 -4.13
CA GLY A 264 25.29 -1.47 -3.89
C GLY A 264 24.90 -0.83 -2.57
N GLU A 265 25.81 -0.09 -1.93
CA GLU A 265 25.61 0.69 -0.72
C GLU A 265 25.95 2.17 -0.97
N ILE A 266 25.17 3.09 -0.41
CA ILE A 266 25.55 4.51 -0.29
C ILE A 266 26.39 4.70 0.97
N ALA A 267 27.53 5.35 0.82
CA ALA A 267 28.32 5.87 1.93
C ALA A 267 28.77 7.31 1.64
N GLY A 268 28.99 8.10 2.69
CA GLY A 268 29.62 9.41 2.58
C GLY A 268 29.04 10.47 3.51
N VAL A 269 29.39 11.73 3.24
CA VAL A 269 28.93 12.90 3.99
C VAL A 269 27.97 13.71 3.12
N ILE A 270 26.89 14.17 3.73
CA ILE A 270 25.94 15.12 3.15
C ILE A 270 25.91 16.40 3.97
N TYR A 271 25.76 17.54 3.30
CA TYR A 271 25.70 18.86 3.91
C TYR A 271 24.33 19.50 3.65
N GLY A 272 23.84 20.22 4.64
CA GLY A 272 22.61 20.99 4.56
C GLY A 272 22.68 22.28 5.35
N GLU A 273 21.57 23.02 5.35
CA GLU A 273 21.46 24.33 6.01
C GLU A 273 21.80 24.29 7.51
N ASN A 274 21.49 23.18 8.20
CA ASN A 274 21.64 23.07 9.66
C ASN A 274 22.92 22.35 10.09
N GLY A 275 23.70 21.79 9.16
CA GLY A 275 24.90 21.03 9.50
C GLY A 275 25.24 19.94 8.50
N SER A 276 25.95 18.92 8.96
CA SER A 276 26.40 17.81 8.11
C SER A 276 26.11 16.47 8.77
N ALA A 277 25.88 15.45 7.95
CA ALA A 277 25.61 14.10 8.41
C ALA A 277 26.37 13.06 7.61
N THR A 278 26.82 12.01 8.29
CA THR A 278 27.35 10.81 7.66
C THR A 278 26.20 9.87 7.33
N ILE A 279 26.13 9.42 6.08
CA ILE A 279 25.18 8.43 5.61
C ILE A 279 25.93 7.14 5.33
N GLN A 280 25.41 6.03 5.86
CA GLN A 280 25.87 4.69 5.51
C GLN A 280 24.68 3.76 5.37
N THR A 281 24.53 3.11 4.22
CA THR A 281 23.60 2.00 4.05
C THR A 281 24.35 0.69 4.21
N ILE A 282 23.84 -0.23 5.02
CA ILE A 282 24.40 -1.58 5.17
C ILE A 282 23.42 -2.56 4.54
N GLY A 283 23.87 -3.32 3.54
CA GLY A 283 23.12 -4.40 2.92
C GLY A 283 22.96 -5.56 3.90
N ALA A 284 21.74 -5.79 4.38
CA ALA A 284 21.40 -6.97 5.16
C ALA A 284 21.02 -8.10 4.20
N GLY A 285 21.98 -8.97 3.87
CA GLY A 285 21.80 -10.16 3.04
C GLY A 285 22.19 -11.43 3.79
N GLY A 286 21.22 -12.15 4.35
CA GLY A 286 21.41 -13.50 4.88
C GLY A 286 21.08 -14.55 3.81
N TYR A 287 21.83 -15.66 3.78
CA TYR A 287 21.69 -16.81 2.86
C TYR A 287 20.34 -17.56 2.96
N ASN A 288 19.35 -17.00 3.66
CA ASN A 288 18.02 -17.58 3.83
C ASN A 288 16.95 -16.48 3.97
N ILE A 289 16.75 -15.73 2.88
CA ILE A 289 15.46 -15.14 2.48
C ILE A 289 14.69 -14.40 3.59
N GLN A 290 15.27 -13.32 4.06
CA GLN A 290 14.49 -12.24 4.66
C GLN A 290 15.00 -10.90 4.14
N ARG A 291 14.55 -10.61 2.91
CA ARG A 291 14.43 -9.28 2.30
C ARG A 291 15.76 -8.57 2.00
N PHE A 292 15.94 -8.09 0.77
CA PHE A 292 16.97 -7.11 0.42
C PHE A 292 16.65 -5.82 1.19
N HIS A 293 17.19 -5.70 2.39
CA HIS A 293 16.97 -4.59 3.32
C HIS A 293 18.30 -3.89 3.49
N PHE A 294 18.32 -2.60 3.20
CA PHE A 294 19.40 -1.75 3.63
C PHE A 294 18.97 -1.07 4.92
N ARG A 295 19.85 -1.02 5.92
CA ARG A 295 19.69 -0.14 7.06
C ARG A 295 20.51 1.10 6.80
N THR A 296 19.87 2.28 6.80
CA THR A 296 20.60 3.54 6.75
C THR A 296 20.94 4.00 8.16
N LEU A 297 22.18 4.36 8.41
CA LEU A 297 22.65 5.11 9.57
C LEU A 297 22.86 6.56 9.14
N VAL A 298 22.31 7.50 9.93
CA VAL A 298 22.48 8.95 9.71
C VAL A 298 23.00 9.53 11.01
N HIS A 299 24.27 9.93 11.01
CA HIS A 299 24.95 10.48 12.18
C HIS A 299 25.29 11.93 11.94
N GLU A 300 24.89 12.79 12.87
CA GLU A 300 25.28 14.20 12.87
C GLU A 300 26.79 14.29 13.15
N LEU A 301 27.50 15.10 12.37
CA LEU A 301 28.89 15.40 12.64
C LEU A 301 28.93 16.56 13.63
N GLU A 302 29.30 16.30 14.88
CA GLU A 302 29.59 17.36 15.84
C GLU A 302 30.71 18.24 15.28
N GLN A 303 30.46 19.55 15.22
CA GLN A 303 31.52 20.53 14.94
C GLN A 303 32.56 20.40 16.06
N TYR A 304 33.78 19.95 15.72
CA TYR A 304 34.93 20.12 16.60
C TYR A 304 35.04 21.62 16.92
N GLN A 305 34.66 22.01 18.13
CA GLN A 305 35.01 23.32 18.65
C GLN A 305 36.54 23.34 18.74
N ALA A 306 37.16 24.16 17.90
CA ALA A 306 38.58 24.45 18.00
C ALA A 306 38.88 24.87 19.44
N GLN A 307 39.89 24.23 20.03
CA GLN A 307 40.41 24.60 21.35
C GLN A 307 40.92 26.04 21.28
N GLU A 308 40.11 27.00 21.70
CA GLU A 308 40.59 28.24 22.30
C GLU A 308 40.98 27.92 23.75
N GLN A 309 42.10 27.22 23.90
CA GLN A 309 42.83 27.08 25.17
C GLN A 309 44.30 27.39 24.86
N ASP A 310 44.59 28.66 24.58
CA ASP A 310 45.96 29.20 24.54
C ASP A 310 45.94 30.74 24.65
N GLU A 311 45.12 31.31 25.55
CA GLU A 311 45.24 32.74 25.96
C GLU A 311 44.92 32.97 27.46
N GLN A 312 45.14 31.97 28.32
CA GLN A 312 45.11 32.15 29.79
C GLN A 312 46.42 31.74 30.47
N SER A 313 47.55 31.98 29.79
CA SER A 313 48.90 31.80 30.33
C SER A 313 49.63 33.13 30.55
N GLU A 314 48.91 34.24 30.75
CA GLU A 314 49.51 35.52 31.13
C GLU A 314 48.55 36.31 32.03
N GLN A 315 48.48 35.96 33.32
CA GLN A 315 48.15 36.85 34.46
C GLN A 315 47.88 36.01 35.71
N GLU A 316 48.93 35.47 36.34
CA GLU A 316 48.93 35.09 37.76
C GLU A 316 50.38 34.86 38.23
N GLU A 317 51.25 35.86 37.99
CA GLU A 317 52.50 36.05 38.73
C GLU A 317 52.51 37.50 39.23
N ASP A 318 51.81 37.77 40.32
CA ASP A 318 52.12 38.89 41.21
C ASP A 318 51.36 38.74 42.53
N GLY A 319 52.10 38.58 43.62
CA GLY A 319 51.59 38.81 44.98
C GLY A 319 51.70 37.64 45.96
N ASP A 320 52.91 37.14 46.20
CA ASP A 320 53.20 36.38 47.43
C ASP A 320 54.29 37.13 48.24
N GLU A 321 53.86 38.20 48.92
CA GLU A 321 54.57 38.83 50.03
C GLU A 321 53.62 38.93 51.23
N MET A 322 53.69 37.98 52.17
CA MET A 322 53.66 38.25 53.62
C MET A 322 53.85 36.97 54.46
N GLU A 323 55.04 36.84 55.06
CA GLU A 323 55.29 36.60 56.50
C GLU A 323 56.68 35.96 56.73
N MET A 324 57.72 36.79 56.87
CA MET A 324 58.49 36.99 58.11
C MET A 324 59.51 38.13 57.98
#